data_AF-A0AAJ2R517-F1
#
_entry.id   AF-A0AAJ2R517-F1
#
_cell.length_a   1.000
_cell.length_b   1.000
_cell.length_c   1.000
_cell.angle_alpha   90.00
_cell.angle_beta   90.00
_cell.angle_gamma   90.00
#
_symmetry.space_group_name_H-M   'P 1'
#
loop_
_entity.id
_entity.type
_entity.pdbx_description
1 polymer ?
#
loop_
_entity_poly.entity_id
_entity_poly.type
_entity_poly.pdbx_seq_one_letter_code
_entity_poly.pdbx_strand_id
1 'polypeptide(L)'
;MTEREMLEAAARAVGCAHLGAWDDGMRCLSNGEGWWFDPRNEGADSFELAAALRISMEHNPPSCNRPWVCAKLDDRVSSPVQLFMEDVPDESQRADRMRLAILRCAAAQAPGNGCERTESDANGCAEVQA
;
A
#
# COMPACT_ATOMS: atom_id res chain seq x y z
N MET A 1 -0.35 15.60 4.23
CA MET A 1 0.64 14.86 3.43
C MET A 1 0.39 15.19 1.97
N THR A 2 1.41 15.64 1.25
CA THR A 2 1.36 15.81 -0.20
C THR A 2 1.35 14.44 -0.90
N GLU A 3 1.03 14.39 -2.19
CA GLU A 3 1.05 13.12 -2.95
C GLU A 3 2.45 12.50 -2.98
N ARG A 4 3.47 13.34 -3.19
CA ARG A 4 4.87 12.91 -3.13
C ARG A 4 5.21 12.31 -1.78
N GLU A 5 4.88 12.99 -0.68
CA GLU A 5 5.13 12.48 0.67
C GLU A 5 4.39 11.15 0.93
N MET A 6 3.17 10.99 0.40
CA MET A 6 2.42 9.72 0.51
C MET A 6 3.11 8.60 -0.26
N LEU A 7 3.59 8.87 -1.48
CA LEU A 7 4.30 7.89 -2.30
C LEU A 7 5.62 7.49 -1.65
N GLU A 8 6.39 8.44 -1.11
CA GLU A 8 7.63 8.17 -0.41
C GLU A 8 7.39 7.32 0.85
N ALA A 9 6.35 7.62 1.63
CA ALA A 9 5.97 6.84 2.81
C ALA A 9 5.51 5.42 2.47
N ALA A 10 4.66 5.27 1.44
CA ALA A 10 4.19 3.97 0.99
C ALA A 10 5.32 3.09 0.45
N ALA A 11 6.25 3.67 -0.31
CA ALA A 11 7.42 2.94 -0.80
C ALA A 11 8.34 2.49 0.35
N ARG A 12 8.52 3.32 1.39
CA ARG A 12 9.24 2.91 2.61
C ARG A 12 8.52 1.81 3.37
N ALA A 13 7.18 1.81 3.41
CA ALA A 13 6.41 0.76 4.08
C ALA A 13 6.66 -0.63 3.48
N VAL A 14 6.85 -0.73 2.15
CA VAL A 14 7.21 -1.98 1.47
C VAL A 14 8.72 -2.29 1.50
N GLY A 15 9.51 -1.53 2.24
CA GLY A 15 10.95 -1.74 2.39
C GLY A 15 11.81 -1.21 1.24
N CYS A 16 11.27 -0.37 0.36
CA CYS A 16 12.08 0.32 -0.65
C CYS A 16 12.91 1.43 0.01
N ALA A 17 14.13 1.08 0.42
CA ALA A 17 15.07 2.00 1.06
C ALA A 17 15.73 2.98 0.05
N HIS A 18 15.81 2.59 -1.21
CA HIS A 18 16.43 3.37 -2.29
C HIS A 18 15.37 4.00 -3.20
N LEU A 19 14.65 4.98 -2.66
CA LEU A 19 13.79 5.83 -3.48
C LEU A 19 14.70 6.68 -4.37
N GLY A 20 14.53 6.61 -5.68
CA GLY A 20 15.24 7.50 -6.60
C GLY A 20 14.46 8.81 -6.80
N ALA A 21 14.66 9.43 -7.96
CA ALA A 21 14.12 10.76 -8.22
C ALA A 21 12.59 10.77 -8.37
N TRP A 22 12.00 11.87 -7.91
CA TRP A 22 10.63 12.25 -8.25
C TRP A 22 10.58 12.75 -9.69
N ASP A 23 9.63 12.25 -10.48
CA ASP A 23 9.36 12.74 -11.83
C ASP A 23 8.13 13.67 -11.81
N ASP A 24 8.32 14.96 -12.09
CA ASP A 24 7.24 15.94 -12.09
C ASP A 24 6.25 15.76 -13.25
N GLY A 25 6.69 15.17 -14.37
CA GLY A 25 5.84 14.94 -15.54
C GLY A 25 4.91 13.74 -15.35
N MET A 26 5.44 12.67 -14.76
CA MET A 26 4.71 11.42 -14.51
C MET A 26 4.08 11.37 -13.11
N ARG A 27 4.50 12.24 -12.18
CA ARG A 27 4.05 12.32 -10.79
C ARG A 27 4.25 11.01 -10.01
N CYS A 28 5.38 10.36 -10.22
CA CYS A 28 5.71 9.08 -9.59
C CYS A 28 7.18 9.05 -9.11
N LEU A 29 7.54 8.00 -8.36
CA LEU A 29 8.91 7.77 -7.93
C LEU A 29 9.60 6.80 -8.92
N SER A 30 10.83 7.09 -9.32
CA SER A 30 11.71 6.15 -10.01
C SER A 30 12.79 5.65 -9.06
N ASN A 31 13.36 4.45 -9.27
CA ASN A 31 14.61 4.07 -8.62
C ASN A 31 15.88 4.42 -9.44
N GLY A 32 15.72 5.03 -10.62
CA GLY A 32 16.83 5.33 -11.55
C GLY A 32 17.37 4.13 -12.34
N GLU A 33 16.87 2.92 -12.08
CA GLU A 33 17.26 1.66 -12.76
C GLU A 33 16.15 1.15 -13.71
N GLY A 34 15.14 1.98 -13.97
CA GLY A 34 14.03 1.68 -14.88
C GLY A 34 12.77 1.15 -14.19
N TRP A 35 12.75 1.07 -12.86
CA TRP A 35 11.53 0.81 -12.09
C TRP A 35 10.82 2.13 -11.74
N TRP A 36 9.49 2.10 -11.82
CA TRP A 36 8.59 3.18 -11.50
C TRP A 36 7.62 2.71 -10.42
N PHE A 37 7.28 3.61 -9.49
CA PHE A 37 6.33 3.38 -8.43
C PHE A 37 5.22 4.41 -8.53
N ASP A 38 4.11 4.00 -9.14
CA ASP A 38 2.92 4.82 -9.33
C ASP A 38 1.62 4.07 -8.94
N PRO A 39 1.47 3.66 -7.67
CA PRO A 39 0.22 3.05 -7.18
C PRO A 39 -0.97 4.01 -7.22
N ARG A 40 -0.78 5.30 -7.53
CA ARG A 40 -1.86 6.29 -7.63
C ARG A 40 -2.53 6.21 -8.99
N ASN A 41 -1.77 6.09 -10.08
CA ASN A 41 -2.31 6.08 -11.43
C ASN A 41 -2.30 4.68 -12.06
N GLU A 42 -1.40 3.79 -11.66
CA GLU A 42 -1.29 2.43 -12.17
C GLU A 42 -1.98 1.39 -11.28
N GLY A 43 -2.83 0.57 -11.91
CA GLY A 43 -3.62 -0.44 -11.22
C GLY A 43 -2.78 -1.60 -10.69
N ALA A 44 -1.74 -2.01 -11.43
CA ALA A 44 -0.85 -3.10 -11.06
C ALA A 44 -0.06 -2.76 -9.78
N ASP A 45 0.61 -1.60 -9.77
CA ASP A 45 1.37 -1.10 -8.61
C ASP A 45 0.48 -0.98 -7.36
N SER A 46 -0.75 -0.49 -7.52
CA SER A 46 -1.69 -0.38 -6.40
C SER A 46 -2.08 -1.74 -5.83
N PHE A 47 -2.32 -2.72 -6.71
CA PHE A 47 -2.66 -4.08 -6.30
C PHE A 47 -1.48 -4.77 -5.61
N GLU A 48 -0.27 -4.65 -6.17
CA GLU A 48 0.96 -5.19 -5.59
C GLU A 48 1.26 -4.55 -4.22
N LEU A 49 1.09 -3.22 -4.09
CA LEU A 49 1.23 -2.50 -2.83
C LEU A 49 0.24 -3.01 -1.77
N ALA A 50 -1.03 -3.18 -2.16
CA ALA A 50 -2.04 -3.71 -1.24
C ALA A 50 -1.69 -5.13 -0.78
N ALA A 51 -1.24 -6.00 -1.70
CA ALA A 51 -0.83 -7.36 -1.38
C ALA A 51 0.40 -7.39 -0.46
N ALA A 52 1.43 -6.61 -0.77
CA ALA A 52 2.67 -6.53 0.01
C ALA A 52 2.42 -6.13 1.47
N LEU A 53 1.49 -5.19 1.67
CA LEU A 53 1.17 -4.64 2.99
C LEU A 53 -0.07 -5.24 3.65
N ARG A 54 -0.64 -6.32 3.07
CA ARG A 54 -1.85 -6.99 3.58
C ARG A 54 -3.03 -6.03 3.78
N ILE A 55 -3.17 -5.06 2.88
CA ILE A 55 -4.28 -4.11 2.86
C ILE A 55 -5.49 -4.80 2.26
N SER A 56 -6.58 -4.84 3.01
CA SER A 56 -7.88 -5.33 2.54
C SER A 56 -8.73 -4.16 2.04
N MET A 57 -9.50 -4.42 0.97
CA MET A 57 -10.46 -3.47 0.42
C MET A 57 -11.89 -3.89 0.73
N GLU A 58 -12.71 -2.90 1.07
CA GLU A 58 -14.15 -3.05 1.27
C GLU A 58 -14.90 -1.99 0.45
N HIS A 59 -16.03 -2.39 -0.11
CA HIS A 59 -16.86 -1.52 -0.94
C HIS A 59 -18.26 -1.44 -0.32
N ASN A 60 -18.84 -0.24 -0.38
CA ASN A 60 -20.24 -0.08 -0.03
C ASN A 60 -21.15 -0.89 -0.99
N PRO A 61 -22.35 -1.31 -0.54
CA PRO A 61 -23.36 -1.87 -1.44
C PRO A 61 -23.79 -0.86 -2.52
N PRO A 62 -24.08 -1.29 -3.77
CA PRO A 62 -24.48 -0.38 -4.87
C PRO A 62 -25.72 0.47 -4.58
N SER A 63 -26.58 0.06 -3.64
CA SER A 63 -27.80 0.76 -3.24
C SER A 63 -27.56 1.92 -2.26
N CYS A 64 -26.31 2.16 -1.84
CA CYS A 64 -26.01 3.20 -0.86
C CYS A 64 -26.04 4.60 -1.52
N ASN A 65 -26.79 5.54 -0.94
CA ASN A 65 -26.91 6.92 -1.45
C ASN A 65 -25.63 7.75 -1.33
N ARG A 66 -24.59 7.22 -0.66
CA ARG A 66 -23.25 7.82 -0.57
C ARG A 66 -22.22 6.71 -0.79
N PRO A 67 -21.86 6.41 -2.05
CA PRO A 67 -20.92 5.35 -2.33
C PRO A 67 -19.53 5.64 -1.77
N TRP A 68 -18.84 4.60 -1.31
CA TRP A 68 -17.52 4.68 -0.69
C TRP A 68 -16.69 3.43 -0.94
N VAL A 69 -15.38 3.58 -0.79
CA VAL A 69 -14.43 2.47 -0.68
C VAL A 69 -13.62 2.64 0.59
N CYS A 70 -13.17 1.54 1.18
CA CYS A 70 -12.40 1.55 2.41
C CYS A 70 -11.19 0.62 2.28
N ALA A 71 -10.01 1.14 2.58
CA ALA A 71 -8.80 0.35 2.80
C ALA A 71 -8.60 0.12 4.30
N LYS A 72 -8.18 -1.08 4.69
CA LYS A 72 -7.90 -1.44 6.09
C LYS A 72 -6.71 -2.38 6.20
N LEU A 73 -5.97 -2.26 7.29
CA LEU A 73 -4.89 -3.20 7.62
C LEU A 73 -5.46 -4.38 8.41
N ASP A 74 -5.20 -5.60 7.94
CA ASP A 74 -5.47 -6.82 8.71
C ASP A 74 -4.24 -7.15 9.58
N ASP A 75 -4.05 -6.29 10.58
CA ASP A 75 -3.12 -6.48 11.68
C ASP A 75 -3.96 -7.02 12.86
N ARG A 76 -3.88 -8.34 13.10
CA ARG A 76 -4.59 -9.02 14.20
C ARG A 76 -3.99 -8.75 15.59
N VAL A 77 -2.92 -7.96 15.68
CA VAL A 77 -2.08 -7.82 16.88
C VAL A 77 -2.26 -6.44 17.53
N SER A 78 -2.64 -5.41 16.76
CA SER A 78 -2.74 -4.03 17.23
C SER A 78 -4.18 -3.49 17.19
N SER A 79 -4.66 -3.08 18.36
CA SER A 79 -5.85 -2.23 18.51
C SER A 79 -5.65 -0.85 17.86
N PRO A 80 -6.72 -0.12 17.45
CA PRO A 80 -7.86 -0.54 16.65
C PRO A 80 -7.53 -0.55 15.14
N VAL A 81 -8.35 -1.26 14.34
CA VAL A 81 -8.22 -1.31 12.88
C VAL A 81 -8.29 0.10 12.30
N GLN A 82 -7.23 0.53 11.61
CA GLN A 82 -7.23 1.80 10.89
C GLN A 82 -8.01 1.65 9.58
N LEU A 83 -8.97 2.55 9.37
CA LEU A 83 -9.85 2.58 8.20
C LEU A 83 -9.59 3.85 7.40
N PHE A 84 -9.32 3.69 6.10
CA PHE A 84 -9.09 4.78 5.16
C PHE A 84 -10.22 4.78 4.14
N MET A 85 -11.23 5.63 4.38
CA MET A 85 -12.42 5.71 3.53
C MET A 85 -12.31 6.84 2.51
N GLU A 86 -12.74 6.56 1.28
CA GLU A 86 -12.91 7.56 0.24
C GLU A 86 -14.36 7.55 -0.26
N ASP A 87 -14.95 8.74 -0.34
CA ASP A 87 -16.22 8.93 -1.04
C ASP A 87 -16.03 8.69 -2.55
N VAL A 88 -17.03 8.05 -3.16
CA VAL A 88 -17.12 7.78 -4.61
C VAL A 88 -18.31 8.56 -5.15
N PRO A 89 -18.11 9.82 -5.59
CA PRO A 89 -19.20 10.66 -6.10
C PRO A 89 -19.73 10.17 -7.46
N ASP A 90 -18.90 9.43 -8.21
CA ASP A 90 -19.22 8.84 -9.52
C ASP A 90 -18.56 7.46 -9.62
N GLU A 91 -19.31 6.45 -10.08
CA GLU A 91 -18.83 5.07 -10.20
C GLU A 91 -17.61 4.92 -11.13
N SER A 92 -17.48 5.77 -12.15
CA SER A 92 -16.30 5.81 -13.03
C SER A 92 -15.01 6.13 -12.27
N GLN A 93 -15.11 6.81 -11.12
CA GLN A 93 -13.98 7.14 -10.26
C GLN A 93 -13.67 6.06 -9.22
N ARG A 94 -14.46 4.98 -9.11
CA ARG A 94 -14.31 4.01 -8.02
C ARG A 94 -12.90 3.41 -7.96
N ALA A 95 -12.33 3.06 -9.11
CA ALA A 95 -10.96 2.53 -9.17
C ALA A 95 -9.92 3.56 -8.70
N ASP A 96 -10.12 4.83 -9.07
CA ASP A 96 -9.28 5.95 -8.64
C ASP A 96 -9.31 6.15 -7.12
N ARG A 97 -10.52 6.16 -6.55
CA ARG A 97 -10.74 6.26 -5.10
C ARG A 97 -10.17 5.06 -4.35
N MET A 98 -10.27 3.87 -4.93
CA MET A 98 -9.69 2.65 -4.36
C MET A 98 -8.18 2.76 -4.25
N ARG A 99 -7.50 3.18 -5.34
CA ARG A 99 -6.05 3.39 -5.34
C ARG A 99 -5.62 4.46 -4.31
N LEU A 100 -6.37 5.55 -4.19
CA LEU A 100 -6.11 6.58 -3.19
C LEU A 100 -6.25 6.06 -1.75
N ALA A 101 -7.28 5.25 -1.47
CA ALA A 101 -7.48 4.63 -0.16
C ALA A 101 -6.31 3.71 0.20
N ILE A 102 -5.87 2.87 -0.74
CA ILE A 102 -4.71 1.98 -0.59
C ILE A 102 -3.45 2.82 -0.31
N LEU A 103 -3.19 3.85 -1.10
CA LEU A 103 -2.01 4.70 -0.93
C LEU A 103 -1.98 5.39 0.44
N ARG A 104 -3.12 5.92 0.90
CA ARG A 104 -3.23 6.53 2.24
C ARG A 104 -3.00 5.50 3.34
N CYS A 105 -3.56 4.31 3.19
CA CYS A 105 -3.38 3.21 4.12
C CYS A 105 -1.91 2.74 4.18
N ALA A 106 -1.24 2.64 3.04
CA ALA A 106 0.18 2.30 2.94
C ALA A 106 1.06 3.38 3.56
N ALA A 107 0.81 4.66 3.26
CA ALA A 107 1.58 5.79 3.77
C ALA A 107 1.48 5.97 5.29
N ALA A 108 0.43 5.44 5.92
CA ALA A 108 0.25 5.46 7.37
C ALA A 108 1.04 4.35 8.10
N GLN A 109 1.62 3.39 7.38
CA GLN A 109 2.39 2.31 7.98
C GLN A 109 3.79 2.76 8.37
N ALA A 110 4.32 2.10 9.41
CA ALA A 110 5.74 2.22 9.74
C ALA A 110 6.59 1.74 8.54
N PRO A 111 7.78 2.33 8.33
CA PRO A 111 8.71 1.83 7.33
C PRO A 111 8.94 0.34 7.53
N GLY A 112 8.84 -0.44 6.46
CA GLY A 112 9.20 -1.85 6.49
C GLY A 112 10.70 -1.95 6.73
N ASN A 113 11.10 -2.80 7.67
CA ASN A 113 12.45 -3.31 7.66
C ASN A 113 12.52 -4.13 6.37
N GLY A 114 13.14 -3.61 5.31
CA GLY A 114 13.36 -4.40 4.10
C GLY A 114 13.89 -5.77 4.54
N CYS A 115 13.31 -6.86 4.02
CA CYS A 115 13.85 -8.19 4.29
C CYS A 115 15.27 -8.22 3.70
N GLU A 116 16.26 -7.81 4.48
CA GLU A 116 17.58 -8.40 4.37
C GLU A 116 17.33 -9.88 4.62
N ARG A 117 17.32 -10.66 3.54
CA ARG A 117 17.37 -12.10 3.62
C ARG A 117 18.78 -12.41 4.15
N THR A 118 19.01 -12.19 5.43
CA THR A 118 20.21 -12.65 6.11
C THR A 118 20.16 -14.16 6.04
N GLU A 119 21.20 -14.78 5.50
CA GLU A 119 21.34 -16.23 5.30
C GLU A 119 21.26 -17.05 6.61
N SER A 120 20.93 -16.41 7.74
CA SER A 120 20.82 -17.00 9.08
C SER A 120 19.50 -17.71 9.38
N ASP A 121 18.44 -17.54 8.59
CA ASP A 121 17.13 -18.19 8.87
C ASP A 121 17.09 -19.68 8.48
N ALA A 122 18.22 -20.23 8.02
CA ALA A 122 18.35 -21.65 7.70
C ALA A 122 18.41 -22.58 8.93
N ASN A 123 18.53 -22.07 10.16
CA ASN A 123 18.60 -22.88 11.38
C ASN A 123 17.57 -22.46 12.42
N GLY A 124 16.32 -22.91 12.24
CA GLY A 124 15.28 -22.63 13.23
C GLY A 124 14.00 -23.47 13.15
N CYS A 125 13.90 -24.46 12.26
CA CYS A 125 12.86 -25.50 12.39
C CYS A 125 13.44 -26.68 13.16
N ALA A 126 13.54 -26.54 14.48
CA ALA A 126 13.70 -27.71 15.33
C ALA A 126 12.43 -28.55 15.19
N GLU A 127 12.60 -29.74 14.63
CA GLU A 127 11.60 -30.78 14.56
C GLU A 127 10.94 -30.97 15.92
N VAL A 128 9.62 -30.85 15.99
CA VAL A 128 8.86 -31.45 17.09
C VAL A 128 8.72 -32.92 16.74
N GLN A 129 9.72 -33.72 17.12
CA GLN A 129 9.59 -35.18 17.21
C GLN A 129 9.11 -35.54 18.63
N ALA A 130 7.88 -36.06 18.68
CA ALA A 130 7.36 -37.15 19.53
C ALA A 130 5.86 -36.94 19.81
#